data_AF-A0A946WT03-F1
#
_entry.id   AF-A0A946WT03-F1
#
_cell.length_a   1.000
_cell.length_b   1.000
_cell.length_c   1.000
_cell.angle_alpha   90.00
_cell.angle_beta   90.00
_cell.angle_gamma   90.00
#
_symmetry.space_group_name_H-M   'P 1'
#
loop_
_entity.id
_entity.type
_entity.pdbx_description
1 polymer ?
#
loop_
_entity_poly.entity_id
_entity_poly.type
_entity_poly.pdbx_seq_one_letter_code
_entity_poly.pdbx_strand_id
1 'polypeptide(L)' 'IAFTIFKGVPSKGMVAWGKALSTDEIKQVGSYISTMRGTNPTGAKDPQGELVTYEEGL' A
#
# COMPACT_ATOMS: atom_id res chain seq x y z
N ILE A 1 4.02 -3.14 3.01
CA ILE A 1 3.08 -2.04 2.65
C ILE A 1 3.17 -0.82 3.57
N ALA A 2 3.11 -0.99 4.90
CA ALA A 2 3.18 0.12 5.87
C ALA A 2 4.43 1.01 5.70
N PHE A 3 5.59 0.41 5.47
CA PHE A 3 6.83 1.15 5.21
C PHE A 3 6.75 2.04 3.96
N THR A 4 6.13 1.55 2.89
CA THR A 4 5.89 2.29 1.64
C THR A 4 4.94 3.46 1.88
N ILE A 5 3.91 3.29 2.71
CA ILE A 5 3.00 4.38 3.11
C ILE A 5 3.76 5.46 3.89
N PHE A 6 4.59 5.05 4.85
CA PHE A 6 5.37 5.97 5.68
C PHE A 6 6.34 6.82 4.84
N LYS A 7 7.15 6.18 3.98
CA LYS A 7 8.18 6.86 3.19
C LYS A 7 7.67 7.47 1.88
N GLY A 8 6.54 6.99 1.37
CA GLY A 8 6.09 7.30 0.02
C GLY A 8 7.00 6.72 -1.06
N VAL A 9 6.60 6.94 -2.31
CA VAL A 9 7.39 6.69 -3.52
C VAL A 9 7.17 7.89 -4.46
N PRO A 10 7.83 9.04 -4.23
CA PRO A 10 7.55 10.26 -4.99
C PRO A 10 7.76 10.11 -6.49
N SER A 11 8.71 9.29 -6.92
CA SER A 11 8.95 8.96 -8.34
C SER A 11 7.77 8.29 -9.04
N LYS A 12 6.85 7.67 -8.27
CA LYS A 12 5.61 7.05 -8.76
C LYS A 12 4.36 7.86 -8.36
N GLY A 13 4.55 9.11 -7.89
CA GLY A 13 3.47 10.01 -7.47
C GLY A 13 2.88 9.71 -6.09
N MET A 14 3.50 8.82 -5.30
CA MET A 14 3.07 8.52 -3.95
C MET A 14 3.83 9.39 -2.94
N VAL A 15 3.14 10.35 -2.31
CA VAL A 15 3.73 11.20 -1.27
C VAL A 15 4.06 10.40 0.00
N ALA A 16 4.97 10.90 0.82
CA ALA A 16 5.30 10.32 2.11
C ALA A 16 4.24 10.69 3.16
N TRP A 17 3.56 9.68 3.73
CA TRP A 17 2.48 9.92 4.71
C TRP A 17 2.96 9.86 6.16
N GLY A 18 4.22 9.50 6.42
CA GLY A 18 4.77 9.33 7.76
C GLY A 18 4.79 10.58 8.64
N LYS A 19 4.65 11.78 8.05
CA LYS A 19 4.51 13.04 8.79
C LYS A 19 3.05 13.46 9.01
N ALA A 20 2.12 12.88 8.25
CA ALA A 20 0.70 13.22 8.28
C ALA A 20 -0.13 12.23 9.11
N LEU A 21 0.33 10.99 9.22
CA LEU A 21 -0.36 9.91 9.94
C LEU A 21 0.52 9.38 11.07
N SER A 22 -0.11 9.03 12.19
CA SER A 22 0.52 8.29 13.27
C SER A 22 0.87 6.86 12.82
N THR A 23 1.73 6.19 13.59
CA THR A 23 2.13 4.81 13.30
C THR A 23 0.95 3.85 13.30
N ASP A 24 -0.03 4.05 14.19
CA ASP A 24 -1.19 3.17 14.27
C ASP A 24 -2.18 3.42 13.12
N GLU A 25 -2.36 4.66 12.68
CA GLU A 25 -3.15 4.96 11.47
C GLU A 25 -2.52 4.34 10.23
N ILE A 26 -1.19 4.39 10.09
CA ILE A 26 -0.48 3.74 8.97
C ILE A 26 -0.71 2.23 8.97
N LYS A 27 -0.69 1.59 10.16
CA LYS A 27 -1.00 0.16 10.27
C LYS A 27 -2.44 -0.13 9.85
N GLN A 28 -3.41 0.66 10.31
CA GLN A 28 -4.83 0.49 9.96
C GLN A 28 -5.05 0.63 8.45
N VAL A 29 -4.47 1.66 7.83
CA VAL A 29 -4.51 1.85 6.37
C VAL A 29 -3.85 0.67 5.65
N GLY A 30 -2.70 0.20 6.12
CA GLY A 30 -2.01 -0.96 5.57
C GLY A 30 -2.85 -2.25 5.63
N SER A 31 -3.57 -2.47 6.74
CA SER A 31 -4.51 -3.58 6.90
C SER A 31 -5.67 -3.47 5.91
N TYR A 32 -6.29 -2.28 5.81
CA TYR A 32 -7.37 -2.04 4.85
C TYR A 32 -6.95 -2.30 3.40
N ILE A 33 -5.79 -1.79 2.97
CA ILE A 33 -5.29 -2.04 1.61
C ILE A 33 -5.04 -3.53 1.36
N SER A 34 -4.57 -4.26 2.38
CA SER A 34 -4.37 -5.71 2.26
C SER A 34 -5.67 -6.46 1.99
N THR A 35 -6.82 -6.00 2.53
CA THR A 35 -8.14 -6.59 2.26
C THR A 35 -8.62 -6.36 0.82
N MET A 36 -8.12 -5.33 0.14
CA MET A 36 -8.49 -5.02 -1.25
C MET A 36 -7.68 -5.84 -2.27
N ARG A 37 -6.77 -6.71 -1.84
CA ARG A 37 -6.01 -7.57 -2.75
C ARG A 37 -6.94 -8.45 -3.58
N GLY A 38 -6.69 -8.53 -4.89
CA GLY A 38 -7.51 -9.31 -5.82
C GLY A 38 -8.78 -8.59 -6.28
N THR A 39 -9.06 -7.38 -5.78
CA THR A 39 -10.11 -6.51 -6.35
C THR A 39 -9.58 -5.74 -7.56
N ASN A 40 -10.46 -5.42 -8.52
CA ASN A 40 -10.14 -4.59 -9.67
C ASN A 40 -11.21 -3.49 -9.82
N PRO A 41 -11.07 -2.35 -9.11
CA PRO A 41 -12.05 -1.28 -9.18
C PRO A 41 -12.11 -0.68 -10.59
N THR A 42 -13.27 -0.15 -10.97
CA THR A 42 -13.45 0.50 -12.27
C THR A 42 -12.48 1.67 -12.43
N GLY A 43 -11.66 1.64 -13.47
CA GLY A 43 -10.62 2.65 -13.71
C GLY A 43 -9.34 2.46 -12.87
N ALA A 44 -9.11 1.25 -12.34
CA ALA A 44 -7.84 0.92 -11.71
C ALA A 44 -6.66 1.22 -12.64
N LYS A 45 -5.62 1.86 -12.10
CA LYS A 45 -4.34 2.03 -12.80
C LYS A 45 -3.62 0.69 -12.87
N ASP A 46 -2.78 0.53 -13.88
CA ASP A 46 -1.89 -0.62 -13.96
C ASP A 46 -1.01 -0.74 -12.71
N PRO A 47 -0.67 -1.97 -12.27
CA PRO A 47 0.21 -2.19 -11.15
C PRO A 47 1.57 -1.47 -11.35
N GLN A 48 1.90 -0.56 -10.43
CA GLN A 48 3.17 0.18 -10.46
C GLN A 48 4.24 -0.44 -9.56
N GLY A 49 3.97 -1.60 -8.95
CA GLY A 49 4.87 -2.32 -8.05
C GLY A 49 5.38 -3.61 -8.66
N GLU A 50 6.28 -4.29 -7.95
CA GLU A 50 6.65 -5.67 -8.27
C GLU A 50 5.58 -6.62 -7.76
N LEU A 51 5.34 -7.70 -8.50
CA LEU A 51 4.40 -8.72 -8.09
C LEU A 51 4.99 -9.46 -6.88
N VAL A 52 4.37 -9.28 -5.72
CA VAL A 52 4.75 -9.99 -4.51
C VAL A 52 4.02 -11.33 -4.48
N THR A 53 4.76 -12.42 -4.62
CA THR A 53 4.25 -13.77 -4.33
C THR A 53 4.25 -13.95 -2.81
N TYR A 54 3.08 -14.21 -2.26
CA TYR A 54 2.94 -14.62 -0.87
C TYR A 54 2.81 -16.13 -0.91
N GLU A 55 3.79 -16.85 -0.37
CA GLU A 55 3.61 -18.28 -0.14
C GLU A 55 2.41 -18.42 0.81
N GLU A 56 1.36 -19.13 0.38
CA GLU A 56 0.14 -19.32 1.15
C GLU A 56 0.49 -20.09 2.44
N GLY A 57 0.65 -19.39 3.58
CA GLY A 57 0.83 -20.09 4.86
C GLY A 57 1.67 -19.41 5.94
N LEU A 58 1.64 -18.09 6.07
CA LEU A 58 2.04 -17.42 7.33
C LEU A 58 0.92 -16.49 7.81
#